data_AF-A0A955NSI0-F1
#
_entry.id   AF-A0A955NSI0-F1
#
_cell.length_a   1.000
_cell.length_b   1.000
_cell.length_c   1.000
_cell.angle_alpha   90.00
_cell.angle_beta   90.00
_cell.angle_gamma   90.00
#
_symmetry.space_group_name_H-M   'P 1'
#
loop_
_entity.id
_entity.type
_entity.pdbx_description
1 polymer ?
#
loop_
_entity_poly.entity_id
_entity_poly.type
_entity_poly.pdbx_seq_one_letter_code
_entity_poly.pdbx_strand_id
1 'polypeptide(L)'
;EGNIDADPLFVDPKNGDYRLRYGSPCIDAGAETDLMTDLDGNPRPVDIIGLGCDGPDTFDMGAYEFQSPRSDLNGDGYVNHLDLMILQQDWGKVSGP
;
A
#
# COMPACT_ATOMS: atom_id res chain seq x y z
N GLU A 1 -2.12 24.37 4.20
CA GLU A 1 -2.54 23.15 4.93
C GLU A 1 -2.23 21.97 4.02
N GLY A 2 -1.84 20.81 4.56
CA GLY A 2 -1.35 19.68 3.75
C GLY A 2 -0.21 18.88 4.39
N ASN A 3 0.33 19.36 5.51
CA ASN A 3 1.22 18.55 6.33
C ASN A 3 0.38 17.62 7.21
N ILE A 4 0.81 16.37 7.32
CA ILE A 4 0.27 15.41 8.30
C ILE A 4 1.35 15.08 9.34
N ASP A 5 0.91 14.70 10.55
CA ASP A 5 1.76 14.26 11.67
C ASP A 5 1.22 12.94 12.27
N ALA A 6 0.66 12.09 11.40
CA ALA A 6 0.22 10.75 11.74
C ALA A 6 1.32 9.74 11.40
N ASP A 7 1.32 8.59 12.08
CA ASP A 7 2.27 7.50 11.79
C ASP A 7 2.13 7.05 10.32
N PRO A 8 3.18 7.13 9.49
CA PRO A 8 3.13 6.70 8.09
C PRO A 8 2.88 5.20 7.89
N LEU A 9 2.96 4.39 8.94
CA LEU A 9 2.79 2.93 8.86
C LEU A 9 3.73 2.28 7.82
N PHE A 10 5.03 2.58 7.92
CA PHE A 10 6.05 1.94 7.09
C PHE A 10 6.15 0.43 7.36
N VAL A 11 6.57 -0.33 6.34
CA VAL A 11 6.78 -1.78 6.42
C VAL A 11 7.88 -2.15 7.43
N ASP A 12 9.09 -1.62 7.27
CA ASP A 12 10.21 -1.87 8.19
C ASP A 12 11.24 -0.72 8.15
N PRO A 13 10.91 0.44 8.74
CA PRO A 13 11.75 1.63 8.67
C PRO A 13 13.09 1.45 9.41
N LYS A 14 13.17 0.50 10.37
CA LYS A 14 14.41 0.19 11.10
C LYS A 14 15.45 -0.47 10.19
N ASN A 15 15.00 -1.17 9.15
CA ASN A 15 15.85 -1.82 8.17
C ASN A 15 15.87 -1.07 6.82
N GLY A 16 15.30 0.14 6.77
CA GLY A 16 15.32 1.01 5.59
C GLY A 16 14.20 0.75 4.59
N ASP A 17 13.20 -0.06 4.95
CA ASP A 17 12.02 -0.29 4.12
C ASP A 17 10.92 0.72 4.49
N TYR A 18 10.86 1.80 3.70
CA TYR A 18 9.91 2.89 3.87
C TYR A 18 8.70 2.78 2.93
N ARG A 19 8.42 1.59 2.40
CA ARG A 19 7.17 1.33 1.69
C ARG A 19 6.01 1.45 2.67
N LEU A 20 4.85 1.90 2.18
CA LEU A 20 3.65 2.08 2.99
C LEU A 20 2.94 0.74 3.19
N ARG A 21 2.34 0.54 4.38
CA ARG A 21 1.41 -0.56 4.63
C ARG A 21 -0.02 -0.14 4.33
N TYR A 22 -0.88 -1.14 4.18
CA TYR A 22 -2.32 -0.96 4.10
C TYR A 22 -2.84 -0.06 5.24
N GLY A 23 -3.65 0.94 4.89
CA GLY A 23 -4.25 1.86 5.86
C GLY A 23 -3.33 2.99 6.32
N SER A 24 -2.17 3.17 5.70
CA SER A 24 -1.30 4.32 5.94
C SER A 24 -2.05 5.64 5.66
N PRO A 25 -1.91 6.67 6.53
CA PRO A 25 -2.45 8.00 6.27
C PRO A 25 -1.69 8.76 5.16
N CYS A 26 -0.59 8.19 4.67
CA CYS A 26 0.18 8.74 3.55
C CYS A 26 -0.38 8.32 2.19
N ILE A 27 -1.27 7.32 2.15
CA ILE A 27 -1.93 6.88 0.92
C ILE A 27 -2.88 7.98 0.44
N ASP A 28 -2.82 8.30 -0.85
CA ASP A 28 -3.60 9.35 -1.55
C ASP A 28 -3.47 10.77 -0.99
N ALA A 29 -2.47 11.01 -0.15
CA ALA A 29 -2.30 12.28 0.55
C ALA A 29 -1.11 13.10 0.01
N GLY A 30 -0.41 12.56 -0.99
CA GLY A 30 0.72 13.18 -1.67
C GLY A 30 0.32 14.34 -2.57
N ALA A 31 1.31 15.18 -2.86
CA ALA A 31 1.17 16.24 -3.85
C ALA A 31 1.41 15.70 -5.26
N GLU A 32 0.71 16.27 -6.24
CA GLU A 32 0.94 15.99 -7.66
C GLU A 32 2.41 16.23 -8.04
N THR A 33 2.92 15.38 -8.94
CA THR A 33 4.28 15.50 -9.46
C THR A 33 4.42 14.89 -10.86
N ASP A 34 5.42 15.33 -11.60
CA ASP A 34 5.78 14.79 -12.93
C ASP A 34 6.58 13.47 -12.87
N LEU A 35 6.74 12.89 -11.67
CA LEU A 35 7.46 11.63 -11.53
C LEU A 35 6.52 10.51 -11.95
N MET A 36 6.97 9.65 -12.86
CA MET A 36 6.17 8.54 -13.40
C MET A 36 6.44 7.20 -12.71
N THR A 37 7.46 7.15 -11.86
CA THR A 37 7.77 5.97 -11.04
C THR A 37 8.21 6.33 -9.62
N ASP A 38 8.00 5.40 -8.70
CA ASP A 38 8.52 5.46 -7.33
C ASP A 38 9.99 4.98 -7.25
N LEU A 39 10.53 4.86 -6.02
CA LEU A 39 11.92 4.45 -5.79
C LEU A 39 12.21 2.98 -6.14
N ASP A 40 11.19 2.11 -6.19
CA ASP A 40 11.31 0.71 -6.62
C ASP A 40 11.02 0.54 -8.13
N GLY A 41 10.69 1.63 -8.82
CA GLY A 41 10.37 1.63 -10.26
C GLY A 41 8.91 1.25 -10.56
N ASN A 42 8.03 1.22 -9.56
CA ASN A 42 6.60 1.01 -9.76
C ASN A 42 5.96 2.28 -10.35
N PRO A 43 4.89 2.16 -11.14
CA PRO A 43 4.14 3.31 -11.64
C PRO A 43 3.64 4.20 -10.50
N ARG A 44 3.48 5.49 -10.78
CA ARG A 44 2.77 6.46 -9.94
C ARG A 44 2.05 7.50 -10.84
N PRO A 45 0.88 8.02 -10.43
CA PRO A 45 0.10 7.54 -9.30
C PRO A 45 -0.52 6.16 -9.59
N VAL A 46 -0.86 5.40 -8.54
CA VAL A 46 -1.64 4.16 -8.67
C VAL A 46 -2.88 4.26 -7.78
N ASP A 47 -4.03 4.47 -8.41
CA ASP A 47 -5.33 4.35 -7.73
C ASP A 47 -5.68 2.86 -7.56
N ILE A 48 -5.85 2.44 -6.32
CA ILE A 48 -6.23 1.08 -5.96
C ILE A 48 -7.70 1.07 -5.58
N ILE A 49 -8.55 0.72 -6.55
CA ILE A 49 -10.02 0.65 -6.40
C ILE A 49 -10.42 0.05 -5.04
N GLY A 50 -11.15 0.85 -4.24
CA GLY A 50 -11.67 0.44 -2.94
C GLY A 50 -10.72 0.65 -1.76
N LEU A 51 -9.51 1.17 -1.98
CA LEU A 51 -8.57 1.63 -0.96
C LEU A 51 -8.31 3.13 -1.14
N GLY A 52 -8.59 3.91 -0.10
CA GLY A 52 -8.32 5.35 -0.10
C GLY A 52 -9.46 6.19 -0.69
N CYS A 53 -9.12 7.34 -1.29
CA CYS A 53 -10.12 8.23 -1.88
C CYS A 53 -10.25 7.97 -3.39
N ASP A 54 -11.36 7.34 -3.79
CA ASP A 54 -11.67 7.08 -5.19
C ASP A 54 -11.67 8.40 -6.01
N GLY A 55 -10.62 8.61 -6.81
CA GLY A 55 -10.43 9.83 -7.60
C GLY A 55 -9.24 9.72 -8.55
N PRO A 56 -9.25 10.42 -9.71
CA PRO A 56 -8.11 10.41 -10.61
C PRO A 56 -6.92 11.12 -9.96
N ASP A 57 -5.74 10.51 -10.10
CA ASP A 57 -4.42 11.09 -9.81
C ASP A 57 -4.11 11.39 -8.33
N THR A 58 -4.51 10.50 -7.43
CA THR A 58 -4.07 10.57 -6.02
C THR A 58 -2.66 9.98 -5.88
N PHE A 59 -1.70 10.83 -5.51
CA PHE A 59 -0.33 10.40 -5.25
C PHE A 59 -0.17 10.04 -3.77
N ASP A 60 0.77 9.17 -3.47
CA ASP A 60 1.15 8.92 -2.08
C ASP A 60 2.21 9.89 -1.59
N MET A 61 2.21 10.16 -0.29
CA MET A 61 3.30 10.90 0.35
C MET A 61 4.53 10.01 0.49
N GLY A 62 5.64 10.45 -0.13
CA GLY A 62 6.96 9.87 0.10
C GLY A 62 7.67 9.49 -1.19
N ALA A 63 8.65 8.60 -1.05
CA ALA A 63 9.46 8.09 -2.16
C ALA A 63 8.88 6.82 -2.80
N TYR A 64 7.93 6.16 -2.11
CA TYR A 64 7.32 4.90 -2.51
C TYR A 64 5.83 5.12 -2.76
N GLU A 65 5.32 4.54 -3.85
CA GLU A 65 3.89 4.48 -4.11
C GLU A 65 3.37 3.16 -3.54
N PHE A 66 2.31 3.21 -2.74
CA PHE A 66 1.65 2.03 -2.21
C PHE A 66 1.20 1.16 -3.37
N GLN A 67 1.79 -0.03 -3.41
CA GLN A 67 1.32 -1.11 -4.25
C GLN A 67 0.48 -2.02 -3.34
N SER A 68 -0.69 -2.45 -3.81
CA SER A 68 -1.39 -3.59 -3.23
C SER A 68 -1.10 -4.80 -4.10
N PRO A 69 -0.06 -5.60 -3.82
CA PRO A 69 0.06 -6.89 -4.46
C PRO A 69 -1.22 -7.67 -4.14
N ARG A 70 -1.96 -8.10 -5.16
CA ARG A 70 -3.19 -8.91 -4.97
C ARG A 70 -2.96 -10.22 -4.19
N SER A 71 -1.71 -10.55 -3.89
CA SER A 71 -1.27 -11.74 -3.18
C SER A 71 -0.69 -11.46 -1.80
N ASP A 72 -0.61 -10.21 -1.35
CA ASP A 72 -0.35 -9.84 0.04
C ASP A 72 -1.70 -9.90 0.79
N LEU A 73 -1.96 -11.04 1.42
CA LEU A 73 -3.24 -11.33 2.07
C LEU A 73 -3.26 -10.83 3.52
N ASN A 74 -2.10 -10.52 4.11
CA ASN A 74 -2.01 -10.03 5.49
C ASN A 74 -1.82 -8.50 5.59
N GLY A 75 -1.56 -7.82 4.46
CA GLY A 75 -1.36 -6.37 4.37
C GLY A 75 -0.05 -5.89 5.00
N ASP A 76 0.98 -6.73 5.06
CA ASP A 76 2.28 -6.40 5.63
C ASP A 76 3.26 -5.75 4.63
N GLY A 77 2.88 -5.67 3.34
CA GLY A 77 3.68 -5.09 2.27
C GLY A 77 4.65 -6.07 1.61
N TYR A 78 4.62 -7.35 1.97
CA TYR A 78 5.37 -8.42 1.32
C TYR A 78 4.44 -9.55 0.87
N VAL A 79 4.84 -10.27 -0.18
CA VAL A 79 4.23 -11.56 -0.54
C VAL A 79 5.16 -12.67 -0.08
N ASN A 80 4.80 -13.37 0.99
CA ASN A 80 5.66 -14.34 1.66
C ASN A 80 4.89 -15.54 2.28
N HIS A 81 5.54 -16.30 3.16
CA HIS A 81 4.97 -17.49 3.80
C HIS A 81 3.73 -17.19 4.66
N LEU A 82 3.63 -15.99 5.23
CA LEU A 82 2.49 -15.57 6.04
C LEU A 82 1.22 -15.42 5.18
N ASP A 83 1.34 -14.93 3.95
CA ASP A 83 0.22 -14.88 2.99
C ASP A 83 -0.21 -16.28 2.58
N LEU A 84 0.78 -17.16 2.35
CA LEU A 84 0.49 -18.56 2.05
C LEU A 84 -0.23 -19.25 3.22
N MET A 85 0.08 -18.90 4.46
CA MET A 85 -0.63 -19.41 5.63
C MET A 85 -2.09 -18.93 5.66
N ILE A 86 -2.37 -17.67 5.31
CA ILE A 86 -3.74 -17.16 5.19
C ILE A 86 -4.48 -17.89 4.08
N LEU A 87 -3.84 -18.04 2.91
CA LEU A 87 -4.40 -18.79 1.79
C LEU A 87 -4.72 -20.23 2.17
N GLN A 88 -3.80 -20.92 2.85
CA GLN A 88 -4.00 -22.29 3.32
C GLN A 88 -5.14 -22.36 4.35
N GLN A 89 -5.20 -21.40 5.26
CA GLN A 89 -6.21 -21.35 6.31
C GLN A 89 -7.60 -21.19 5.71
N ASP A 90 -7.77 -20.38 4.68
CA ASP A 90 -9.07 -20.06 4.08
C ASP A 90 -9.36 -20.80 2.77
N TRP A 91 -8.48 -21.72 2.38
CA TRP A 91 -8.62 -22.49 1.16
C TRP A 91 -9.94 -23.24 1.09
N GLY A 92 -10.76 -22.93 0.08
CA GLY A 92 -12.06 -23.57 -0.14
C GLY A 92 -13.15 -23.16 0.86
N LYS A 93 -12.91 -22.18 1.73
CA LYS A 93 -13.97 -21.56 2.52
C LYS A 93 -14.77 -20.58 1.66
N VAL A 94 -16.06 -20.54 1.87
CA VAL A 94 -16.97 -19.47 1.42
C VAL A 94 -17.58 -18.87 2.66
N SER A 95 -17.67 -17.54 2.73
CA SER A 95 -18.50 -16.88 3.74
C SER A 95 -19.92 -17.47 3.64
N GLY A 96 -20.45 -17.97 4.76
CA GLY A 96 -21.78 -18.54 4.83
C GLY A 96 -22.86 -17.57 4.33
N PRO A 97 -24.08 -18.09 4.03
CA PRO A 97 -25.14 -17.33 3.37
C PRO A 97 -25.51 -16.03 4.07
#